data_AF-A0A9X5F585-F1
#
_entry.id   AF-A0A9X5F585-F1
#
_cell.length_a   1.000
_cell.length_b   1.000
_cell.length_c   1.000
_cell.angle_alpha   90.00
_cell.angle_beta   90.00
_cell.angle_gamma   90.00
#
_symmetry.space_group_name_H-M   'P 1'
#
loop_
_entity.id
_entity.type
_entity.pdbx_description
1 polymer ?
#
loop_
_entity_poly.entity_id
_entity_poly.type
_entity_poly.pdbx_seq_one_letter_code
_entity_poly.pdbx_strand_id
1 'polypeptide(L)'
;MKKLALLLIMLATGCTDPDGAAKVLSDNGFTKIKTGGYAWLSCGSKDDIYRTEFTATSPNGSLVRGAVCKGIWKGSTIRFE
;
A
#
# COMPACT_ATOMS: atom_id res chain seq x y z
N MET A 1 -13.03 -33.90 -4.04
CA MET A 1 -13.02 -32.51 -4.56
C MET A 1 -13.52 -31.52 -3.51
N LYS A 2 -12.79 -31.36 -2.39
CA LYS A 2 -13.13 -30.39 -1.33
C LYS A 2 -11.86 -29.71 -0.79
N LYS A 3 -10.73 -30.43 -0.81
CA LYS A 3 -9.41 -29.94 -0.40
C LYS A 3 -8.78 -28.91 -1.36
N LEU A 4 -9.19 -28.89 -2.63
CA LEU A 4 -8.64 -27.95 -3.62
C LEU A 4 -9.18 -26.52 -3.46
N ALA A 5 -10.38 -26.35 -2.90
CA ALA A 5 -11.00 -25.04 -2.69
C ALA A 5 -10.34 -24.25 -1.54
N LEU A 6 -9.76 -24.92 -0.53
CA LEU A 6 -9.08 -24.24 0.58
C LEU A 6 -7.72 -23.65 0.18
N LEU A 7 -7.04 -24.22 -0.83
CA LEU A 7 -5.69 -23.80 -1.22
C LEU A 7 -5.69 -22.47 -1.99
N LEU A 8 -6.82 -22.09 -2.60
CA LEU A 8 -6.94 -20.86 -3.39
C LEU A 8 -7.11 -19.60 -2.53
N ILE A 9 -7.46 -19.74 -1.25
CA ILE A 9 -7.75 -18.63 -0.34
C ILE A 9 -6.47 -18.04 0.28
N MET A 10 -5.37 -18.80 0.32
CA MET A 10 -4.09 -18.34 0.88
C MET A 10 -3.22 -17.53 -0.09
N LEU A 11 -3.55 -17.48 -1.38
CA LEU A 11 -2.74 -16.78 -2.40
C LEU A 11 -3.08 -15.28 -2.53
N ALA A 12 -4.01 -14.77 -1.72
CA ALA A 12 -4.42 -13.37 -1.76
C ALA A 12 -3.65 -12.47 -0.76
N THR A 13 -2.58 -12.95 -0.13
CA THR A 13 -1.69 -12.11 0.68
C THR A 13 -0.86 -11.23 -0.26
N GLY A 14 -1.39 -10.08 -0.67
CA GLY A 14 -0.56 -9.12 -1.36
C GLY A 14 0.56 -8.65 -0.44
N CYS A 15 1.70 -8.32 -1.04
CA CYS A 15 2.90 -7.99 -0.30
C CYS A 15 2.75 -6.55 0.25
N THR A 16 3.39 -6.23 1.37
CA THR A 16 3.58 -4.84 1.80
C THR A 16 5.03 -4.45 1.55
N ASP A 17 5.27 -3.18 1.26
CA ASP A 17 6.60 -2.57 1.14
C ASP A 17 6.62 -1.30 2.02
N PRO A 18 6.83 -1.44 3.34
CA PRO A 18 6.86 -0.31 4.27
C PRO A 18 7.97 0.68 3.96
N ASP A 19 9.18 0.20 3.67
CA ASP A 19 10.34 1.05 3.42
C ASP A 19 10.18 1.82 2.10
N GLY A 20 9.72 1.15 1.04
CA GLY A 20 9.42 1.80 -0.23
C GLY A 20 8.29 2.82 -0.12
N ALA A 21 7.25 2.52 0.65
CA ALA A 21 6.17 3.47 0.92
C ALA A 21 6.66 4.70 1.68
N ALA A 22 7.44 4.50 2.76
CA ALA A 22 8.01 5.59 3.54
C ALA A 22 8.93 6.47 2.69
N LYS A 23 9.75 5.86 1.82
CA LYS A 23 10.61 6.60 0.89
C LYS A 23 9.79 7.46 -0.06
N VAL A 24 8.79 6.89 -0.73
CA VAL A 24 7.95 7.63 -1.69
C VAL A 24 7.22 8.79 -1.01
N LEU A 25 6.71 8.58 0.20
CA LEU A 25 6.05 9.63 0.98
C LEU A 25 7.03 10.73 1.37
N SER A 26 8.23 10.39 1.85
CA SER A 26 9.26 11.36 2.21
C SER A 26 9.74 12.17 0.99
N ASP A 27 9.95 11.52 -0.16
CA ASP A 27 10.34 12.17 -1.41
C ASP A 27 9.27 13.18 -1.90
N ASN A 28 8.00 12.99 -1.50
CA ASN A 28 6.89 13.89 -1.81
C ASN A 28 6.62 14.93 -0.70
N GLY A 29 7.51 15.07 0.28
CA GLY A 29 7.41 16.08 1.33
C GLY A 29 6.45 15.74 2.47
N PHE A 30 6.00 14.48 2.57
CA PHE A 30 5.24 14.03 3.73
C PHE A 30 6.15 13.86 4.93
N THR A 31 5.63 14.17 6.12
CA THR A 31 6.36 14.04 7.38
C THR A 31 5.54 13.23 8.40
N LYS A 32 6.16 12.83 9.52
CA LYS A 32 5.51 11.98 10.54
C LYS A 32 4.87 10.71 9.94
N ILE A 33 5.57 10.10 8.99
CA ILE A 33 5.09 8.96 8.22
C ILE A 33 4.99 7.75 9.14
N LYS A 34 3.81 7.13 9.17
CA LYS A 34 3.54 5.84 9.80
C LYS A 34 2.98 4.92 8.74
N THR A 35 3.73 3.88 8.39
CA THR A 35 3.26 2.83 7.49
C THR A 35 2.55 1.75 8.30
N GLY A 36 1.41 1.27 7.78
CA GLY A 36 0.52 0.31 8.41
C GLY A 36 0.52 -1.05 7.71
N GLY A 37 -0.60 -1.75 7.85
CA GLY A 37 -0.80 -3.09 7.31
C GLY A 37 -1.07 -3.09 5.79
N TYR A 38 -1.64 -4.21 5.34
CA TYR A 38 -1.98 -4.41 3.95
C TYR A 38 -3.28 -3.68 3.59
N ALA A 39 -3.22 -2.77 2.62
CA ALA A 39 -4.38 -2.04 2.12
C ALA A 39 -5.23 -2.93 1.20
N TRP A 40 -6.10 -3.77 1.77
CA TRP A 40 -6.87 -4.77 1.03
C TRP A 40 -7.81 -4.15 -0.01
N LEU A 41 -8.29 -2.92 0.22
CA LEU A 41 -9.33 -2.25 -0.57
C LEU A 41 -8.89 -0.94 -1.25
N SER A 42 -7.72 -0.36 -0.89
CA SER A 42 -7.35 0.99 -1.37
C SER A 42 -6.62 1.00 -2.72
N CYS A 43 -6.01 -0.12 -3.12
CA CYS A 43 -5.36 -0.27 -4.42
C CYS A 43 -6.30 -1.00 -5.39
N GLY A 44 -6.79 -0.26 -6.40
CA GLY A 44 -7.86 -0.69 -7.30
C GLY A 44 -7.41 -1.52 -8.49
N SER A 45 -6.10 -1.73 -8.69
CA SER A 45 -5.58 -2.46 -9.85
C SER A 45 -5.07 -3.84 -9.44
N LYS A 46 -5.35 -4.85 -10.29
CA LYS A 46 -4.81 -6.22 -10.15
C LYS A 46 -3.27 -6.26 -10.24
N ASP A 47 -2.67 -5.21 -10.81
CA ASP A 47 -1.22 -5.07 -10.97
C ASP A 47 -0.53 -4.45 -9.74
N ASP A 48 -1.28 -3.98 -8.75
CA ASP A 48 -0.76 -3.40 -7.50
C ASP A 48 -0.44 -4.53 -6.52
N ILE A 49 0.80 -5.02 -6.60
CA ILE A 49 1.30 -6.17 -5.83
C ILE A 49 1.72 -5.78 -4.42
N TYR A 50 2.20 -4.54 -4.27
CA TYR A 50 2.53 -3.95 -2.98
C TYR A 50 1.45 -2.95 -2.58
N ARG A 51 0.87 -3.14 -1.39
CA ARG A 51 -0.23 -2.30 -0.88
C ARG A 51 0.02 -1.93 0.57
N THR A 52 0.78 -0.87 0.80
CA THR A 52 1.15 -0.44 2.15
C THR A 52 0.26 0.73 2.58
N GLU A 53 -0.52 0.56 3.65
CA GLU A 53 -1.25 1.68 4.26
C GLU A 53 -0.29 2.70 4.85
N PHE A 54 -0.69 3.98 4.89
CA PHE A 54 0.06 5.00 5.60
C PHE A 54 -0.84 6.04 6.26
N THR A 55 -0.29 6.66 7.30
CA THR A 55 -0.76 7.93 7.86
C THR A 55 0.43 8.87 7.89
N ALA A 56 0.27 10.09 7.40
CA ALA A 56 1.34 11.08 7.37
C ALA A 56 0.79 12.50 7.44
N THR A 57 1.65 13.46 7.75
CA THR A 57 1.38 14.88 7.58
C THR A 57 1.79 15.29 6.17
N SER A 58 0.84 15.78 5.35
CA SER A 58 1.11 16.28 4.00
C SER A 58 1.92 17.57 4.03
N PRO A 59 2.53 17.97 2.90
CA PRO A 59 3.30 19.22 2.81
C PRO A 59 2.54 20.49 3.20
N ASN A 60 1.20 20.47 3.10
CA ASN A 60 0.32 21.55 3.53
C ASN A 60 -0.02 21.53 5.04
N GLY A 61 0.53 20.60 5.81
CA GLY A 61 0.31 20.46 7.25
C GLY A 61 -0.89 19.60 7.66
N SER A 62 -1.70 19.11 6.72
CA SER A 62 -2.86 18.27 7.02
C SER A 62 -2.45 16.85 7.39
N LEU A 63 -3.18 16.22 8.31
CA LEU A 63 -3.06 14.78 8.56
C LEU A 63 -3.82 14.03 7.47
N VAL A 64 -3.14 13.14 6.76
CA VAL A 64 -3.74 12.32 5.70
C VAL A 64 -3.52 10.83 5.94
N ARG A 65 -4.41 10.03 5.37
CA ARG A 65 -4.39 8.57 5.40
C ARG A 65 -4.59 8.04 3.99
N GLY A 66 -4.06 6.87 3.71
CA GLY A 66 -4.07 6.32 2.37
C GLY A 66 -3.27 5.04 2.24
N ALA A 67 -2.98 4.68 1.00
CA ALA A 67 -2.11 3.57 0.66
C ALA A 67 -1.11 3.97 -0.43
N VAL A 68 0.10 3.44 -0.33
CA VAL A 68 1.06 3.44 -1.43
C VAL A 68 0.91 2.11 -2.17
N CYS A 69 0.47 2.20 -3.42
CA CYS A 69 0.30 1.08 -4.33
C CYS A 69 1.52 1.00 -5.24
N LYS A 70 2.13 -0.18 -5.39
CA LYS A 70 3.30 -0.40 -6.25
C LYS A 70 3.18 -1.73 -6.98
N GLY A 71 3.47 -1.74 -8.29
CA GLY A 71 3.61 -2.97 -9.07
C GLY A 71 5.05 -3.49 -9.06
N ILE A 72 5.27 -4.74 -9.47
CA ILE A 72 6.64 -5.32 -9.54
C ILE A 72 7.53 -4.51 -10.52
N TRP A 73 6.96 -4.00 -11.61
CA TRP A 73 7.67 -3.23 -12.64
C TRP A 73 7.14 -1.79 -12.82
N LYS A 74 6.18 -1.37 -11.98
CA LYS A 74 5.53 -0.06 -12.09
C LYS A 74 5.99 0.87 -10.96
N GLY A 75 6.01 2.17 -11.23
CA GLY A 75 6.26 3.18 -10.21
C GLY A 75 5.22 3.14 -9.08
N SER A 76 5.52 3.81 -7.96
CA SER A 76 4.63 3.88 -6.81
C SER A 76 3.57 4.96 -6.99
N THR A 77 2.33 4.66 -6.63
CA THR A 77 1.20 5.61 -6.62
C THR A 77 0.74 5.84 -5.19
N ILE A 78 0.68 7.10 -4.75
CA ILE A 78 0.07 7.48 -3.48
C ILE A 78 -1.44 7.65 -3.72
N ARG A 79 -2.28 6.88 -3.03
CA ARG A 79 -3.74 7.03 -3.04
C ARG A 79 -4.21 7.41 -1.65
N PHE A 80 -4.96 8.50 -1.55
CA PHE A 80 -5.61 8.90 -0.32
C PHE A 80 -6.94 8.16 -0.15
N GLU A 81 -7.35 7.95 1.09
CA GLU A 81 -8.73 7.52 1.43
C GLU A 81 -9.76 8.61 1.09
#